data_AF-A0A239ASR6-F1
#
_entry.id   AF-A0A239ASR6-F1
#
_cell.length_a   1.000
_cell.length_b   1.000
_cell.length_c   1.000
_cell.angle_alpha   90.00
_cell.angle_beta   90.00
_cell.angle_gamma   90.00
#
_symmetry.space_group_name_H-M   'P 1'
#
loop_
_entity.id
_entity.type
_entity.pdbx_description
1 polymer ?
#
loop_
_entity_poly.entity_id
_entity_poly.type
_entity_poly.pdbx_seq_one_letter_code
_entity_poly.pdbx_strand_id
1 'polypeptide(L)' 'MQEKRDIVSFIEELDKTDGFFNNINEINKYNMGAIIELIQYNNMKEFGNPIYTRDEIRRGIKKYLTKVSN' A
#
# COMPACT_ATOMS: atom_id res chain seq x y z
N MET A 1 -7.42 15.99 13.64
CA MET A 1 -6.43 15.52 12.66
C MET A 1 -6.44 14.02 12.73
N GLN A 2 -6.63 13.33 11.60
CA GLN A 2 -6.55 11.87 11.57
C GLN A 2 -5.07 11.49 11.76
N GLU A 3 -4.76 10.71 12.81
CA GLU A 3 -3.39 10.30 13.07
C GLU A 3 -2.86 9.49 11.89
N LYS A 4 -1.68 9.86 11.40
CA LYS A 4 -1.00 9.13 10.33
C LYS A 4 -0.69 7.73 10.85
N ARG A 5 -1.52 6.75 10.48
CA ARG A 5 -1.31 5.34 10.81
C ARG A 5 0.01 4.88 10.19
N ASP A 6 0.67 3.91 10.82
CA ASP A 6 1.84 3.25 10.23
C ASP A 6 1.50 2.70 8.83
N ILE A 7 2.40 2.92 7.86
CA ILE A 7 2.16 2.54 6.47
C ILE A 7 2.02 1.02 6.29
N VAL A 8 2.69 0.21 7.12
CA VAL A 8 2.57 -1.25 7.04
C VAL A 8 1.18 -1.66 7.52
N SER A 9 0.69 -1.09 8.62
CA SER A 9 -0.67 -1.32 9.11
C SER A 9 -1.72 -0.92 8.07
N PHE A 10 -1.54 0.21 7.39
CA PHE A 10 -2.45 0.64 6.32
C PHE A 10 -2.46 -0.34 5.14
N ILE A 11 -1.29 -0.79 4.68
CA ILE A 11 -1.19 -1.76 3.57
C ILE A 11 -1.76 -3.12 3.96
N GLU A 12 -1.57 -3.55 5.21
CA GLU A 12 -2.15 -4.78 5.74
C GLU A 12 -3.68 -4.69 5.82
N GLU A 13 -4.24 -3.55 6.22
CA GLU A 13 -5.68 -3.29 6.21
C GLU A 13 -6.25 -3.30 4.78
N LEU A 14 -5.56 -2.65 3.84
CA LEU A 14 -5.92 -2.61 2.43
C LEU A 14 -5.97 -4.04 1.83
N ASP A 15 -4.99 -4.87 2.15
CA ASP A 15 -4.96 -6.24 1.65
C ASP A 15 -6.01 -7.13 2.31
N LYS A 16 -6.18 -7.05 3.64
CA LYS A 16 -7.16 -7.88 4.36
C LYS A 16 -8.61 -7.51 4.08
N THR A 17 -8.89 -6.22 3.91
CA THR A 17 -10.26 -5.72 3.72
C THR A 17 -10.68 -5.81 2.26
N ASP A 18 -9.81 -5.39 1.34
CA ASP A 18 -10.16 -5.26 -0.08
C ASP A 18 -9.56 -6.38 -0.95
N GLY A 19 -8.73 -7.27 -0.37
CA GLY A 19 -8.04 -8.29 -1.13
C GLY A 19 -7.08 -7.71 -2.17
N PHE A 20 -6.48 -6.56 -1.87
CA PHE A 20 -5.78 -5.72 -2.84
C PHE A 20 -4.68 -6.47 -3.62
N PHE A 21 -3.93 -7.35 -2.97
CA PHE A 21 -2.88 -8.14 -3.63
C PHE A 21 -3.36 -9.50 -4.14
N ASN A 22 -4.61 -9.92 -3.85
CA ASN A 22 -5.12 -11.26 -4.21
C ASN A 22 -5.10 -11.54 -5.72
N ASN A 23 -5.20 -10.50 -6.56
CA ASN A 23 -5.19 -10.61 -8.02
C ASN A 23 -3.84 -10.23 -8.64
N ILE A 24 -2.79 -10.06 -7.82
CA ILE A 24 -1.45 -9.71 -8.27
C ILE A 24 -0.56 -10.95 -8.14
N ASN A 25 -0.31 -11.63 -9.27
CA ASN A 25 0.49 -12.87 -9.30
C ASN A 25 1.93 -12.67 -8.77
N GLU A 26 2.54 -11.54 -9.08
CA GLU A 26 3.91 -11.22 -8.68
C GLU A 26 4.02 -9.71 -8.47
N ILE A 27 4.80 -9.27 -7.47
CA ILE A 27 5.16 -7.86 -7.28
C ILE A 27 6.64 -7.69 -7.62
N ASN A 28 6.93 -6.94 -8.68
CA ASN A 28 8.29 -6.76 -9.20
C ASN A 28 8.53 -5.31 -9.67
N LYS A 29 9.72 -5.03 -10.21
CA LYS A 29 10.11 -3.68 -10.61
C LYS A 29 9.21 -3.06 -11.70
N TYR A 30 8.52 -3.89 -12.49
CA TYR A 30 7.71 -3.43 -13.61
C TYR A 30 6.30 -3.00 -13.18
N ASN A 31 5.75 -3.58 -12.10
CA ASN A 31 4.40 -3.24 -11.62
C ASN A 31 4.37 -2.48 -10.29
N MET A 32 5.48 -2.40 -9.55
CA MET A 32 5.60 -1.63 -8.31
C MET A 32 5.14 -0.17 -8.48
N GLY A 33 5.48 0.46 -9.60
CA GLY A 33 5.04 1.83 -9.89
C GLY A 33 3.52 1.95 -9.94
N ALA A 34 2.86 1.08 -10.70
CA ALA A 34 1.40 1.07 -10.85
C ALA A 34 0.69 0.77 -9.52
N ILE A 35 1.22 -0.17 -8.73
CA ILE A 35 0.70 -0.48 -7.39
C ILE A 35 0.75 0.75 -6.49
N ILE A 36 1.88 1.49 -6.49
CA ILE A 36 2.02 2.71 -5.70
C ILE A 36 0.97 3.75 -6.11
N GLU A 37 0.74 3.95 -7.41
CA GLU A 37 -0.29 4.89 -7.89
C GLU A 37 -1.69 4.49 -7.41
N LEU A 38 -2.04 3.20 -7.49
CA LEU A 38 -3.35 2.71 -7.06
C LEU A 38 -3.56 2.93 -5.57
N ILE A 39 -2.55 2.63 -4.75
CA ILE A 39 -2.58 2.90 -3.32
C ILE A 39 -2.70 4.40 -3.05
N GLN A 40 -1.97 5.22 -3.80
CA GLN A 40 -2.00 6.67 -3.61
C GLN A 40 -3.35 7.28 -4.04
N TYR A 41 -3.96 6.76 -5.10
CA TYR A 41 -5.31 7.10 -5.50
C TYR A 41 -6.34 6.73 -4.42
N ASN A 42 -6.29 5.53 -3.85
CA ASN A 42 -7.18 5.12 -2.78
C ASN A 42 -7.05 6.04 -1.55
N ASN A 43 -5.82 6.36 -1.16
CA ASN A 43 -5.57 7.31 -0.08
C ASN A 43 -6.19 8.70 -0.37
N MET A 44 -6.02 9.21 -1.58
CA MET A 44 -6.60 10.50 -1.96
C MET A 44 -8.13 10.47 -2.02
N LYS A 45 -8.71 9.36 -2.48
CA LYS A 45 -10.17 9.17 -2.53
C LYS A 45 -10.78 9.18 -1.12
N GLU A 46 -10.11 8.57 -0.15
CA GLU A 46 -10.62 8.47 1.23
C GLU A 46 -10.34 9.74 2.05
N PHE A 47 -9.14 10.31 1.94
CA PHE A 47 -8.67 11.39 2.81
C PHE A 47 -8.57 12.76 2.13
N GLY A 48 -8.91 12.85 0.84
CA GLY A 48 -8.83 14.08 0.04
C GLY A 48 -7.42 14.53 -0.34
N ASN A 49 -6.37 13.96 0.28
CA ASN A 49 -4.97 14.26 0.04
C ASN A 49 -4.11 12.99 0.22
N PRO A 50 -2.92 12.92 -0.43
CA PRO A 50 -2.01 11.81 -0.23
C PRO A 50 -1.37 11.89 1.17
N ILE A 51 -1.84 11.05 2.09
CA ILE A 51 -1.31 10.94 3.46
C ILE A 51 0.06 10.23 3.52
N TYR A 52 0.42 9.49 2.47
CA TYR A 52 1.71 8.83 2.30
C TYR A 52 2.39 9.25 1.01
N THR A 53 3.71 9.39 1.08
CA THR A 53 4.54 9.57 -0.10
C THR A 53 4.73 8.25 -0.85
N ARG A 54 5.09 8.33 -2.13
CA ARG A 54 5.44 7.16 -2.96
C ARG A 54 6.50 6.28 -2.32
N ASP A 55 7.49 6.89 -1.69
CA ASP A 55 8.60 6.18 -1.04
C ASP A 55 8.16 5.52 0.26
N GLU A 56 7.25 6.13 1.01
CA GLU A 56 6.61 5.48 2.16
C GLU A 56 5.81 4.26 1.72
N ILE A 57 4.97 4.40 0.70
CA ILE A 57 4.17 3.29 0.15
C ILE A 57 5.10 2.17 -0.32
N ARG A 58 6.15 2.48 -1.09
CA ARG A 58 7.12 1.48 -1.55
C ARG A 58 7.78 0.73 -0.39
N ARG A 59 8.21 1.45 0.66
CA ARG A 59 8.81 0.83 1.85
C ARG A 59 7.79 -0.03 2.60
N GLY A 60 6.56 0.44 2.71
CA GLY A 60 5.46 -0.28 3.33
C GLY A 60 5.17 -1.60 2.62
N ILE A 61 5.04 -1.59 1.29
CA ILE A 61 4.80 -2.79 0.47
C ILE A 61 5.92 -3.80 0.72
N LYS A 62 7.18 -3.37 0.64
CA LYS A 62 8.33 -4.26 0.87
C LYS A 62 8.29 -4.91 2.26
N LYS A 63 8.05 -4.11 3.31
CA LYS A 63 7.96 -4.60 4.68
C LYS A 63 6.80 -5.60 4.85
N TYR A 64 5.63 -5.28 4.29
CA TYR A 64 4.45 -6.13 4.34
C TYR A 64 4.71 -7.50 3.69
N LEU A 65 5.26 -7.51 2.47
CA LEU A 65 5.54 -8.76 1.77
C LEU A 65 6.59 -9.61 2.48
N THR A 66 7.60 -8.99 3.11
CA THR A 66 8.55 -9.73 3.96
C THR A 66 7.89 -10.32 5.20
N LYS A 67 6.90 -9.64 5.80
CA LYS A 67 6.14 -10.14 6.96
C LYS A 67 5.26 -11.33 6.59
N VAL A 68 4.58 -11.30 5.44
CA VAL A 68 3.65 -12.36 4.99
C VAL A 68 4.39 -13.58 4.44
N SER A 69 5.63 -13.42 3.98
CA SER A 69 6.45 -14.54 3.48
C SER A 69 7.10 -15.39 4.58
N ASN A 70 6.95 -15.00 5.85
CA ASN A 70 7.46 -15.71 7.04
C ASN A 70 6.29 -16.29 7.84
#